data_AF-A0A401FKB0-F1
#
_entry.id   AF-A0A401FKB0-F1
#
_cell.length_a   1.000
_cell.length_b   1.000
_cell.length_c   1.000
_cell.angle_alpha   90.00
_cell.angle_beta   90.00
_cell.angle_gamma   90.00
#
_symmetry.space_group_name_H-M   'P 1'
#
loop_
_entity.id
_entity.type
_entity.pdbx_description
1 polymer ?
#
loop_
_entity_poly.entity_id
_entity_poly.type
_entity_poly.pdbx_seq_one_letter_code
_entity_poly.pdbx_strand_id
1 'polypeptide(L)'
;MLLVSYLLDTSNNSNDVATIARSQGYRNIQTDEDVYGKGAKRSIPIDQPEFLAHLIHKVCAIDQLHEKMFAELEEHDQTNLYRDMEIKIAFVLSRMEIAGIKVLPQTLEEMGSKFKERQSEIEQQIFNQAGEEFNIGSPKQLGKILFEKLQLPVIKKTKTGYSTAVDVLEKLAPDAPIVQNVLDYRQISKLLSTYIEGLLKVIHPEDSKVHTRYLQTLTATGRLSSVDPNLQNIPIRTEEGKRIREALCLAMKDGKSFHLTTPKLNYEY
;
A
#
# COMPACT_ATOMS: atom_id res chain seq x y z
N MET A 1 -8.45 -8.80 -21.29
CA MET A 1 -8.91 -7.39 -21.31
C MET A 1 -8.11 -6.48 -20.38
N LEU A 2 -8.12 -6.68 -19.05
CA LEU A 2 -7.43 -5.77 -18.10
C LEU A 2 -5.93 -5.55 -18.39
N LEU A 3 -5.14 -6.64 -18.48
CA LEU A 3 -3.71 -6.57 -18.79
C LEU A 3 -3.44 -5.94 -20.17
N VAL A 4 -4.25 -6.29 -21.17
CA VAL A 4 -4.12 -5.74 -22.53
C VAL A 4 -4.39 -4.23 -22.52
N SER A 5 -5.46 -3.79 -21.85
CA SER A 5 -5.76 -2.36 -21.68
C SER A 5 -4.61 -1.60 -21.04
N TYR A 6 -4.01 -2.18 -19.99
CA TYR A 6 -2.90 -1.56 -19.28
C TYR A 6 -1.63 -1.46 -20.15
N LEU A 7 -1.35 -2.47 -20.98
CA LEU A 7 -0.22 -2.43 -21.93
C LEU A 7 -0.41 -1.37 -23.00
N LEU A 8 -1.64 -1.25 -23.54
CA LEU A 8 -1.99 -0.24 -24.54
C LEU A 8 -1.92 1.19 -23.98
N ASP A 9 -2.36 1.40 -22.73
CA ASP A 9 -2.32 2.70 -22.07
C ASP A 9 -2.10 2.56 -20.55
N THR A 10 -0.84 2.71 -20.14
CA THR A 10 -0.41 2.68 -18.73
C THR A 10 -0.89 3.88 -17.89
N SER A 11 -1.46 4.91 -18.51
CA SER A 11 -2.06 6.05 -17.80
C SER A 11 -3.47 5.73 -17.30
N ASN A 12 -4.20 4.88 -18.01
CA ASN A 12 -5.53 4.39 -17.64
C ASN A 12 -5.43 3.10 -16.82
N ASN A 13 -5.37 3.26 -15.50
CA ASN A 13 -5.24 2.15 -14.55
C ASN A 13 -6.61 1.68 -14.00
N SER A 14 -7.70 1.86 -14.76
CA SER A 14 -9.02 1.40 -14.33
C SER A 14 -9.08 -0.13 -14.26
N ASN A 15 -9.66 -0.66 -13.19
CA ASN A 15 -9.96 -2.08 -13.03
C ASN A 15 -11.42 -2.43 -13.40
N ASP A 16 -12.19 -1.46 -13.89
CA ASP A 16 -13.60 -1.60 -14.26
C ASP A 16 -13.74 -1.85 -15.77
N VAL A 17 -14.38 -2.98 -16.11
CA VAL A 17 -14.55 -3.42 -17.51
C VAL A 17 -15.29 -2.38 -18.35
N ALA A 18 -16.28 -1.68 -17.77
CA ALA A 18 -17.07 -0.70 -18.50
C ALA A 18 -16.24 0.53 -18.88
N THR A 19 -15.40 0.99 -17.96
CA THR A 19 -14.48 2.10 -18.19
C THR A 19 -13.50 1.77 -19.30
N ILE A 20 -12.91 0.57 -19.27
CA ILE A 20 -12.01 0.08 -20.33
C ILE A 20 -12.78 -0.02 -21.65
N ALA A 21 -13.96 -0.65 -21.65
CA ALA A 21 -14.77 -0.84 -22.85
C ALA A 21 -15.17 0.49 -23.52
N ARG A 22 -15.53 1.49 -22.71
CA ARG A 22 -15.88 2.84 -23.19
C ARG A 22 -14.71 3.55 -23.85
N SER A 23 -13.48 3.39 -23.33
CA SER A 23 -12.28 3.91 -23.98
C SER A 23 -12.05 3.30 -25.37
N GLN A 24 -12.56 2.09 -25.58
CA GLN A 24 -12.51 1.35 -26.84
C GLN A 24 -13.73 1.56 -27.74
N GLY A 25 -14.65 2.47 -27.37
CA GLY A 25 -15.85 2.81 -28.12
C GLY A 25 -17.09 1.97 -27.79
N TYR A 26 -16.98 0.98 -26.90
CA TYR A 26 -18.10 0.12 -26.50
C TYR A 26 -18.84 0.71 -25.30
N ARG A 27 -20.13 1.06 -25.47
CA ARG A 27 -20.92 1.76 -24.44
C ARG A 27 -22.04 0.93 -23.81
N ASN A 28 -22.32 -0.26 -24.33
CA ASN A 28 -23.42 -1.11 -23.86
C ASN A 28 -23.04 -1.89 -22.57
N ILE A 29 -22.64 -1.15 -21.54
CA ILE A 29 -22.19 -1.68 -20.25
C ILE A 29 -22.20 -0.57 -19.18
N GLN A 30 -22.75 -0.89 -18.01
CA GLN A 30 -22.75 -0.03 -16.82
C GLN A 30 -21.46 -0.23 -16.01
N THR A 31 -21.04 0.77 -15.24
CA THR A 31 -19.87 0.58 -14.36
C THR A 31 -20.22 -0.26 -13.14
N ASP A 32 -19.20 -0.84 -12.50
CA ASP A 32 -19.34 -1.51 -11.21
C ASP A 32 -19.88 -0.59 -10.13
N GLU A 33 -19.56 0.71 -10.16
CA GLU A 33 -20.12 1.68 -9.23
C GLU A 33 -21.61 1.93 -9.50
N ASP A 34 -22.05 1.94 -10.76
CA ASP A 34 -23.47 2.13 -11.10
C ASP A 34 -24.34 0.97 -10.60
N VAL A 35 -23.82 -0.26 -10.66
CA VAL A 35 -24.55 -1.49 -10.31
C VAL A 35 -24.40 -1.86 -8.85
N TYR A 36 -23.17 -1.80 -8.31
CA TYR A 36 -22.89 -2.21 -6.94
C TYR A 36 -22.91 -1.05 -5.95
N GLY A 37 -22.87 0.21 -6.40
CA GLY A 37 -22.67 1.37 -5.53
C GLY A 37 -21.23 1.53 -5.04
N LYS A 38 -21.03 2.55 -4.19
CA LYS A 38 -19.72 2.90 -3.61
C LYS A 38 -19.73 3.00 -2.09
N GLY A 39 -18.56 2.77 -1.49
CA GLY A 39 -18.32 2.94 -0.06
C GLY A 39 -19.32 2.15 0.79
N ALA A 40 -19.91 2.80 1.80
CA ALA A 40 -20.86 2.18 2.72
C ALA A 40 -22.18 1.72 2.06
N LYS A 41 -22.50 2.24 0.86
CA LYS A 41 -23.69 1.82 0.11
C LYS A 41 -23.41 0.68 -0.86
N ARG A 42 -22.18 0.16 -0.91
CA ARG A 42 -21.81 -0.90 -1.82
C ARG A 42 -22.50 -2.22 -1.43
N SER A 43 -23.19 -2.86 -2.37
CA SER A 43 -23.83 -4.17 -2.16
C SER A 43 -23.85 -4.99 -3.47
N ILE A 44 -23.96 -6.31 -3.34
CA ILE A 44 -24.12 -7.22 -4.50
C ILE A 44 -25.61 -7.53 -4.63
N PRO A 45 -26.30 -7.04 -5.67
CA PRO A 45 -27.74 -7.24 -5.82
C PRO A 45 -28.06 -8.62 -6.42
N ILE A 46 -27.61 -9.71 -5.78
CA ILE A 46 -27.58 -11.07 -6.35
C ILE A 46 -28.95 -11.58 -6.83
N ASP A 47 -30.02 -11.16 -6.16
CA ASP A 47 -31.41 -11.55 -6.46
C ASP A 47 -32.10 -10.64 -7.49
N GLN A 48 -31.40 -9.60 -7.96
CA GLN A 48 -31.95 -8.64 -8.92
C GLN A 48 -31.52 -9.01 -10.35
N PRO A 49 -32.43 -8.93 -11.33
CA PRO A 49 -32.11 -9.19 -12.74
C PRO A 49 -30.92 -8.35 -13.26
N GLU A 50 -30.77 -7.14 -12.74
CA GLU A 50 -29.68 -6.22 -13.08
C GLU A 50 -28.30 -6.81 -12.80
N PHE A 51 -28.15 -7.66 -11.78
CA PHE A 51 -26.88 -8.30 -11.47
C PHE A 51 -26.42 -9.25 -12.58
N LEU A 52 -27.33 -10.15 -13.01
CA LEU A 52 -27.04 -11.09 -14.09
C LEU A 52 -26.83 -10.35 -15.41
N ALA A 53 -27.67 -9.35 -15.71
CA ALA A 53 -27.52 -8.52 -16.89
C ALA A 53 -26.15 -7.82 -16.93
N HIS A 54 -25.69 -7.29 -15.79
CA HIS A 54 -24.37 -6.67 -15.69
C HIS A 54 -23.22 -7.64 -15.97
N LEU A 55 -23.27 -8.86 -15.42
CA LEU A 55 -22.28 -9.89 -15.70
C LEU A 55 -22.28 -10.30 -17.19
N ILE A 56 -23.46 -10.45 -17.80
CA ILE A 56 -23.60 -10.75 -19.22
C ILE A 56 -22.99 -9.64 -20.06
N HIS A 57 -23.32 -8.36 -19.78
CA HIS A 57 -22.75 -7.23 -20.50
C HIS A 57 -21.23 -7.13 -20.38
N LYS A 58 -20.66 -7.48 -19.22
CA LYS A 58 -19.19 -7.62 -19.05
C LYS A 58 -18.61 -8.68 -19.97
N VAL A 59 -19.20 -9.88 -20.02
CA VAL A 59 -18.73 -10.97 -20.88
C VAL A 59 -18.84 -10.58 -22.35
N CYS A 60 -19.97 -10.01 -22.78
CA CYS A 60 -20.16 -9.52 -24.15
C CYS A 60 -19.14 -8.44 -24.52
N ALA A 61 -18.85 -7.49 -23.61
CA ALA A 61 -17.85 -6.45 -23.85
C ALA A 61 -16.44 -7.06 -24.01
N ILE A 62 -16.08 -8.03 -23.17
CA ILE A 62 -14.78 -8.71 -23.25
C ILE A 62 -14.65 -9.46 -24.58
N ASP A 63 -15.68 -10.19 -24.98
CA ASP A 63 -15.71 -10.99 -26.22
C ASP A 63 -15.61 -10.10 -27.47
N GLN A 64 -16.47 -9.08 -27.59
CA GLN A 64 -16.51 -8.20 -28.76
C GLN A 64 -15.25 -7.33 -28.90
N LEU A 65 -14.60 -6.96 -27.80
CA LEU A 65 -13.39 -6.14 -27.83
C LEU A 65 -12.10 -6.96 -27.92
N HIS A 66 -12.18 -8.29 -27.75
CA HIS A 66 -11.01 -9.15 -27.70
C HIS A 66 -10.13 -9.00 -28.95
N GLU A 67 -10.69 -9.26 -30.13
CA GLU A 67 -9.92 -9.24 -31.39
C GLU A 67 -9.32 -7.87 -31.67
N LYS A 68 -10.12 -6.81 -31.52
CA LYS A 68 -9.68 -5.43 -31.73
C LYS A 68 -8.51 -5.06 -30.80
N MET A 69 -8.65 -5.28 -29.49
CA MET A 69 -7.61 -4.91 -28.52
C MET A 69 -6.33 -5.73 -28.71
N PHE A 70 -6.42 -6.98 -29.15
CA PHE A 70 -5.24 -7.80 -29.45
C PHE A 70 -4.56 -7.38 -30.76
N ALA A 71 -5.31 -6.93 -31.76
CA ALA A 71 -4.75 -6.34 -32.97
C ALA A 71 -3.97 -5.05 -32.64
N GLU A 72 -4.55 -4.15 -31.82
CA GLU A 72 -3.84 -2.95 -31.32
C GLU A 72 -2.56 -3.32 -30.56
N LEU A 73 -2.60 -4.39 -29.76
CA LEU A 73 -1.44 -4.86 -29.01
C LEU A 73 -0.32 -5.39 -29.94
N GLU A 74 -0.70 -6.01 -31.06
CA GLU A 74 0.23 -6.45 -32.10
C GLU A 74 0.82 -5.27 -32.87
N GLU A 75 0.01 -4.27 -33.22
CA GLU A 75 0.47 -3.01 -33.83
C GLU A 75 1.48 -2.26 -32.94
N HIS A 76 1.38 -2.42 -31.62
CA HIS A 76 2.30 -1.83 -30.63
C HIS A 76 3.52 -2.72 -30.30
N ASP A 77 3.71 -3.86 -30.98
CA ASP A 77 4.77 -4.85 -30.69
C ASP A 77 4.75 -5.38 -29.23
N GLN A 78 3.59 -5.35 -28.57
CA GLN A 78 3.44 -5.74 -27.15
C GLN A 78 2.87 -7.14 -26.95
N THR A 79 2.52 -7.86 -28.03
CA THR A 79 1.96 -9.21 -27.94
C THR A 79 2.84 -10.19 -27.18
N ASN A 80 4.17 -10.17 -27.41
CA ASN A 80 5.11 -11.04 -26.70
C ASN A 80 5.22 -10.66 -25.22
N LEU A 81 5.21 -9.36 -24.90
CA LEU A 81 5.21 -8.88 -23.52
C LEU A 81 4.00 -9.42 -22.74
N TYR A 82 2.81 -9.38 -23.35
CA TYR A 82 1.61 -9.95 -22.78
C TYR A 82 1.70 -11.47 -22.61
N ARG A 83 1.99 -12.21 -23.69
CA ARG A 83 1.93 -13.68 -23.73
C ARG A 83 3.04 -14.33 -22.91
N ASP A 84 4.25 -13.78 -22.97
CA ASP A 84 5.42 -14.41 -22.38
C ASP A 84 5.74 -13.95 -20.97
N MET A 85 5.23 -12.78 -20.57
CA MET A 85 5.54 -12.22 -19.26
C MET A 85 4.28 -11.91 -18.46
N GLU A 86 3.46 -10.93 -18.88
CA GLU A 86 2.40 -10.38 -18.02
C GLU A 86 1.35 -11.43 -17.61
N ILE A 87 0.85 -12.23 -18.55
CA ILE A 87 -0.15 -13.25 -18.23
C ILE A 87 0.43 -14.37 -17.37
N LYS A 88 1.70 -14.75 -17.59
CA LYS A 88 2.37 -15.79 -16.79
C LYS A 88 2.61 -15.30 -15.36
N ILE A 89 3.00 -14.04 -15.20
CA ILE A 89 3.16 -13.39 -13.89
C ILE A 89 1.85 -13.35 -13.14
N ALA A 90 0.71 -13.06 -13.78
CA ALA A 90 -0.60 -13.04 -13.12
C ALA A 90 -0.90 -14.37 -12.38
N PHE A 91 -0.56 -15.52 -12.97
CA PHE A 91 -0.71 -16.83 -12.32
C PHE A 91 0.34 -17.12 -11.24
N VAL A 92 1.52 -16.50 -11.30
CA VAL A 92 2.50 -16.56 -10.21
C VAL A 92 2.01 -15.72 -9.03
N LEU A 93 1.56 -14.50 -9.29
CA LEU A 93 1.04 -13.59 -8.28
C LEU A 93 -0.16 -14.20 -7.56
N SER A 94 -1.15 -14.75 -8.27
CA SER A 94 -2.30 -15.39 -7.64
C SER A 94 -1.90 -16.51 -6.68
N ARG A 95 -0.90 -17.33 -7.04
CA ARG A 95 -0.36 -18.37 -6.16
C ARG A 95 0.35 -17.79 -4.95
N MET A 96 1.09 -16.69 -5.10
CA MET A 96 1.74 -15.98 -3.99
C MET A 96 0.71 -15.37 -3.02
N GLU A 97 -0.36 -14.76 -3.54
CA GLU A 97 -1.46 -14.19 -2.75
C GLU A 97 -2.17 -15.28 -1.95
N ILE A 98 -2.55 -16.39 -2.60
CA ILE A 98 -3.21 -17.53 -1.95
C ILE A 98 -2.29 -18.18 -0.90
N ALA A 99 -1.00 -18.33 -1.21
CA ALA A 99 -0.05 -18.91 -0.27
C ALA A 99 0.07 -18.09 1.02
N GLY A 100 0.02 -16.76 0.90
CA GLY A 100 0.15 -15.82 2.01
C GLY A 100 1.53 -15.85 2.69
N ILE A 101 1.73 -14.97 3.67
CA ILE A 101 2.95 -14.92 4.48
C ILE A 101 2.58 -15.13 5.94
N LYS A 102 3.21 -16.11 6.60
CA LYS A 102 2.96 -16.39 8.02
C LYS A 102 3.42 -15.22 8.86
N VAL A 103 2.59 -14.84 9.82
CA VAL A 103 2.90 -13.79 10.79
C VAL A 103 2.87 -14.40 12.18
N LEU A 104 3.77 -13.93 13.04
CA LEU A 104 3.81 -14.24 14.48
C LEU A 104 3.12 -13.10 15.24
N PRO A 105 1.83 -13.23 15.64
CA PRO A 105 1.09 -12.13 16.25
C PRO A 105 1.72 -11.68 17.57
N GLN A 106 2.13 -12.64 18.41
CA GLN A 106 2.76 -12.37 19.70
C GLN A 106 4.01 -11.49 19.57
N THR A 107 4.86 -11.75 18.56
CA THR A 107 6.04 -10.92 18.30
C THR A 107 5.65 -9.47 17.98
N LEU A 108 4.61 -9.27 17.18
CA LEU A 108 4.10 -7.93 16.86
C LEU A 108 3.49 -7.23 18.09
N GLU A 109 2.76 -7.96 18.93
CA GLU A 109 2.14 -7.42 20.16
C GLU A 109 3.18 -6.98 21.20
N GLU A 110 4.22 -7.80 21.41
CA GLU A 110 5.34 -7.47 22.30
C GLU A 110 6.10 -6.24 21.80
N MET A 111 6.34 -6.16 20.49
CA MET A 111 6.94 -4.97 19.87
C MET A 111 6.04 -3.74 20.01
N GLY A 112 4.73 -3.91 19.82
CA GLY A 112 3.74 -2.84 19.93
C GLY A 112 3.72 -2.24 21.32
N SER A 113 3.81 -3.07 22.35
CA SER A 113 3.85 -2.62 23.75
C SER A 113 5.09 -1.78 24.03
N LYS A 114 6.27 -2.23 23.59
CA LYS A 114 7.54 -1.48 23.75
C LYS A 114 7.53 -0.15 22.99
N PHE A 115 6.96 -0.12 21.79
CA PHE A 115 6.84 1.13 21.03
C PHE A 115 5.85 2.10 21.65
N LYS A 116 4.76 1.65 22.26
CA LYS A 116 3.82 2.52 22.98
C LYS A 116 4.47 3.18 24.18
N GLU A 117 5.23 2.42 24.97
CA GLU A 117 5.99 2.95 26.10
C GLU A 117 6.98 4.02 25.63
N ARG A 118 7.81 3.70 24.63
CA ARG A 118 8.79 4.64 24.08
C ARG A 118 8.15 5.88 23.45
N GLN A 119 7.01 5.71 22.77
CA GLN A 119 6.26 6.82 22.18
C GLN A 119 5.76 7.77 23.26
N SER A 120 5.24 7.25 24.37
CA SER A 120 4.78 8.05 25.51
C SER A 120 5.92 8.82 26.18
N GLU A 121 7.09 8.20 26.33
CA GLU A 121 8.28 8.90 26.85
C GLU A 121 8.67 10.10 25.97
N ILE A 122 8.75 9.90 24.65
CA ILE A 122 9.12 10.95 23.70
C ILE A 122 8.05 12.04 23.65
N GLU A 123 6.78 11.65 23.70
CA GLU A 123 5.65 12.58 23.75
C GLU A 123 5.75 13.52 24.96
N GLN A 124 6.02 12.98 26.15
CA GLN A 124 6.21 13.81 27.33
C GLN A 124 7.42 14.75 27.21
N GLN A 125 8.51 14.29 26.59
CA GLN A 125 9.67 15.15 26.32
C GLN A 125 9.33 16.30 25.37
N ILE A 126 8.55 16.03 24.32
CA ILE A 126 8.08 17.04 23.37
C ILE A 126 7.20 18.06 24.08
N PHE A 127 6.25 17.62 24.92
CA PHE A 127 5.39 18.53 25.68
C PHE A 127 6.17 19.40 26.66
N ASN A 128 7.16 18.82 27.35
CA ASN A 128 8.03 19.57 28.25
C ASN A 128 8.86 20.63 27.50
N GLN A 129 9.37 20.31 26.31
CA GLN A 129 10.12 21.25 25.47
C GLN A 129 9.22 22.32 24.84
N ALA A 130 7.99 21.97 24.49
CA ALA A 130 7.01 22.89 23.93
C ALA A 130 6.35 23.78 25.00
N GLY A 131 6.36 23.35 26.27
CA GLY A 131 5.68 24.01 27.39
C GLY A 131 4.15 23.92 27.33
N GLU A 132 3.59 23.04 26.50
CA GLU A 132 2.16 22.74 26.43
C GLU A 132 1.90 21.39 25.73
N GLU A 133 0.74 20.81 25.98
CA GLU A 133 0.26 19.62 25.27
C GLU A 133 -0.40 20.00 23.94
N PHE A 134 -0.17 19.19 22.92
CA PHE A 134 -0.78 19.35 21.60
C PHE A 134 -0.75 18.03 20.82
N ASN A 135 -1.47 17.96 19.72
CA ASN A 135 -1.42 16.79 18.84
C ASN A 135 -0.16 16.85 17.95
N ILE A 136 0.87 16.10 18.33
CA ILE A 136 2.16 15.98 17.61
C ILE A 136 1.96 15.44 16.18
N GLY A 137 0.97 14.58 15.99
CA GLY A 137 0.59 14.03 14.69
C GLY A 137 -0.06 15.06 13.76
N SER A 138 -0.53 16.21 14.27
CA SER A 138 -1.15 17.27 13.47
C SER A 138 -0.09 18.24 12.93
N PRO A 139 0.17 18.29 11.61
CA PRO A 139 1.16 19.19 11.03
C PRO A 139 0.87 20.67 11.32
N LYS A 140 -0.41 21.02 11.46
CA LYS A 140 -0.86 22.38 11.77
C LYS A 140 -0.52 22.78 13.20
N GLN A 141 -0.81 21.92 14.19
CA GLN A 141 -0.50 22.23 15.59
C GLN A 141 1.01 22.23 15.82
N LEU A 142 1.71 21.20 15.31
CA LEU A 142 3.16 21.14 15.38
C LEU A 142 3.83 22.36 14.72
N GLY A 143 3.35 22.79 13.55
CA GLY A 143 3.87 23.98 12.87
C GLY A 143 3.76 25.25 13.72
N LYS A 144 2.66 25.44 14.45
CA LYS A 144 2.52 26.58 15.37
C LYS A 144 3.54 26.52 16.50
N ILE A 145 3.72 25.35 17.12
CA ILE A 145 4.71 25.18 18.19
C ILE A 145 6.11 25.51 17.69
N LEU A 146 6.53 24.89 16.59
CA LEU A 146 7.90 25.04 16.08
C LEU A 146 8.19 26.46 15.58
N PHE A 147 7.28 27.05 14.81
CA PHE A 147 7.58 28.29 14.07
C PHE A 147 7.00 29.56 14.67
N GLU A 148 5.93 29.48 15.48
CA GLU A 148 5.32 30.65 16.13
C GLU A 148 5.72 30.74 17.60
N LYS A 149 5.72 29.62 18.34
CA LYS A 149 6.07 29.65 19.78
C LYS A 149 7.58 29.59 20.00
N LEU A 150 8.23 28.60 19.40
CA LEU A 150 9.68 28.37 19.52
C LEU A 150 10.50 29.21 18.52
N GLN A 151 9.83 29.92 17.60
CA GLN A 151 10.45 30.85 16.66
C GLN A 151 11.60 30.23 15.83
N LEU A 152 11.48 28.94 15.50
CA LEU A 152 12.44 28.27 14.62
C LEU A 152 12.35 28.82 13.19
N PRO A 153 13.43 28.76 12.39
CA PRO A 153 13.44 29.30 11.04
C PRO A 153 12.49 28.53 10.11
N VAL A 154 11.68 29.27 9.36
CA VAL A 154 10.74 28.68 8.39
C VAL A 154 11.46 28.38 7.08
N ILE A 155 11.77 27.12 6.85
CA ILE A 155 12.46 26.67 5.62
C ILE A 155 11.49 26.59 4.43
N LYS A 156 10.26 26.10 4.66
CA LYS A 156 9.29 25.82 3.59
C LYS A 156 7.86 25.98 4.07
N LYS A 157 7.01 26.58 3.23
CA LYS A 157 5.55 26.63 3.41
C LYS A 157 4.87 25.77 2.35
N THR A 158 3.71 25.24 2.70
CA THR A 158 2.79 24.52 1.82
C THR A 158 1.52 25.35 1.63
N LYS A 159 0.63 24.93 0.72
CA LYS A 159 -0.67 25.60 0.51
C LYS A 159 -1.50 25.71 1.80
N THR A 160 -1.28 24.81 2.77
CA THR A 160 -2.08 24.69 4.00
C THR A 160 -1.36 25.18 5.26
N GLY A 161 -0.13 25.69 5.17
CA GLY A 161 0.63 26.20 6.33
C GLY A 161 2.11 25.84 6.30
N TYR A 162 2.78 25.89 7.45
CA TYR A 162 4.20 25.53 7.56
C TYR A 162 4.45 24.07 7.20
N SER A 163 5.55 23.80 6.48
CA SER A 163 5.97 22.44 6.22
C SER A 163 6.63 21.85 7.47
N THR A 164 6.16 20.69 7.89
CA THR A 164 6.83 19.86 8.90
C THR A 164 7.26 18.54 8.27
N ALA A 165 7.55 18.49 6.97
CA ALA A 165 8.01 17.28 6.31
C ALA A 165 9.39 16.84 6.85
N VAL A 166 9.72 15.55 6.72
CA VAL A 166 10.96 14.96 7.28
C VAL A 166 12.19 15.74 6.79
N ASP A 167 12.27 16.04 5.50
CA ASP A 167 13.37 16.81 4.88
C ASP A 167 13.51 18.25 5.42
N VAL A 168 12.42 18.82 5.94
CA VAL A 168 12.42 20.14 6.58
C VAL A 168 12.86 20.02 8.04
N LEU A 169 12.33 19.03 8.76
CA LEU A 169 12.67 18.79 10.16
C LEU A 169 14.13 18.37 10.33
N GLU A 170 14.68 17.53 9.45
CA GLU A 170 16.10 17.12 9.49
C GLU A 170 17.07 18.31 9.42
N LYS A 171 16.70 19.38 8.70
CA LYS A 171 17.51 20.61 8.62
C LYS A 171 17.43 21.46 9.89
N LEU A 172 16.38 21.32 10.68
CA LEU A 172 16.15 22.05 11.93
C LEU A 172 16.62 21.26 13.17
N ALA A 173 16.81 19.95 13.04
CA ALA A 173 17.24 19.07 14.13
C ALA A 173 18.55 19.50 14.82
N PRO A 174 19.59 20.01 14.12
CA PRO A 174 20.82 20.46 14.77
C PRO A 174 20.62 21.63 15.74
N ASP A 175 19.65 22.49 15.47
CA ASP A 175 19.42 23.75 16.21
C ASP A 175 18.34 23.60 17.30
N ALA A 176 17.56 22.51 17.29
CA ALA A 176 16.40 22.35 18.14
C ALA A 176 16.17 20.88 18.55
N PRO A 177 16.51 20.48 19.79
CA PRO A 177 16.34 19.11 20.27
C PRO A 177 14.90 18.55 20.15
N ILE A 178 13.89 19.43 20.27
CA ILE A 178 12.48 19.05 20.07
C ILE A 178 12.20 18.48 18.68
N VAL A 179 12.94 18.93 17.66
CA VAL A 179 12.74 18.47 16.28
C VAL A 179 13.19 17.03 16.12
N GLN A 180 14.30 16.63 16.77
CA GLN A 180 14.73 15.24 16.78
C GLN A 180 13.69 14.34 17.46
N ASN A 181 13.18 14.76 18.62
CA ASN A 181 12.12 14.01 19.31
C ASN A 181 10.85 13.86 18.43
N VAL A 182 10.47 14.89 17.68
CA VAL A 182 9.33 14.83 16.76
C VAL A 182 9.57 13.86 15.60
N LEU A 183 10.79 13.81 15.05
CA LEU A 183 11.16 12.84 14.03
C LEU A 183 11.04 11.41 14.56
N ASP A 184 11.59 11.16 15.76
CA ASP A 184 11.56 9.85 16.42
C ASP A 184 10.11 9.44 16.74
N TYR A 185 9.30 10.37 17.29
CA TYR A 185 7.88 10.14 17.57
C TYR A 185 7.11 9.73 16.31
N ARG A 186 7.34 10.39 15.18
CA ARG A 186 6.66 10.08 13.91
C ARG A 186 7.11 8.75 13.33
N GLN A 187 8.39 8.42 13.45
CA GLN A 187 8.92 7.13 13.06
C GLN A 187 8.22 6.01 13.84
N ILE A 188 8.19 6.11 15.18
CA ILE A 188 7.53 5.13 16.04
C ILE A 188 6.02 5.08 15.78
N SER A 189 5.35 6.23 15.65
CA SER A 189 3.92 6.30 15.32
C SER A 189 3.59 5.55 14.03
N LYS A 190 4.44 5.69 13.00
CA LYS A 190 4.27 4.97 11.73
C LYS A 190 4.51 3.47 11.89
N LEU A 191 5.55 3.07 12.63
CA LEU A 191 5.82 1.67 12.96
C LEU A 191 4.63 1.02 13.66
N LEU A 192 4.08 1.69 14.67
CA LEU A 192 2.95 1.21 15.45
C LEU A 192 1.67 1.12 14.61
N SER A 193 1.25 2.23 13.98
CA SER A 193 -0.04 2.30 13.27
C SER A 193 -0.06 1.49 11.97
N THR A 194 0.95 1.66 11.11
CA THR A 194 0.94 1.11 9.75
C THR A 194 1.32 -0.35 9.75
N TYR A 195 2.31 -0.73 10.55
CA TYR A 195 2.90 -2.07 10.47
C TYR A 195 2.46 -2.97 11.62
N ILE A 196 2.48 -2.52 12.87
CA ILE A 196 2.07 -3.40 13.98
C ILE A 196 0.54 -3.57 14.00
N GLU A 197 -0.19 -2.49 14.27
CA GLU A 197 -1.66 -2.53 14.34
C GLU A 197 -2.28 -2.85 12.98
N GLY A 198 -1.68 -2.32 11.90
CA GLY A 198 -2.10 -2.59 10.53
C GLY A 198 -1.97 -4.07 10.16
N LEU A 199 -0.82 -4.71 10.43
CA LEU A 199 -0.66 -6.14 10.13
C LEU A 199 -1.54 -7.00 11.03
N LEU A 200 -1.59 -6.74 12.34
CA LEU A 200 -2.41 -7.52 13.28
C LEU A 200 -3.88 -7.58 12.85
N LYS A 201 -4.43 -6.48 12.32
CA LYS A 201 -5.83 -6.40 11.83
C LYS A 201 -6.11 -7.23 10.59
N VAL A 202 -5.10 -7.54 9.78
CA VAL A 202 -5.26 -8.24 8.49
C VAL A 202 -4.69 -9.67 8.51
N ILE A 203 -4.26 -10.15 9.68
CA ILE A 203 -3.93 -11.56 9.86
C ILE A 203 -5.21 -12.37 9.70
N HIS A 204 -5.19 -13.30 8.77
CA HIS A 204 -6.30 -14.21 8.53
C HIS A 204 -6.44 -15.19 9.70
N PRO A 205 -7.64 -15.33 10.29
CA PRO A 205 -7.83 -16.06 11.55
C PRO A 205 -7.58 -17.57 11.41
N GLU A 206 -7.80 -18.14 10.21
CA GLU A 206 -7.75 -19.59 10.01
C GLU A 206 -6.32 -20.13 9.83
N ASP A 207 -5.39 -19.34 9.29
CA ASP A 207 -4.03 -19.81 8.97
C ASP A 207 -2.91 -18.93 9.54
N SER A 208 -3.27 -17.84 10.23
CA SER A 208 -2.38 -16.81 10.78
C SER A 208 -1.39 -16.26 9.74
N LYS A 209 -1.86 -16.06 8.51
CA LYS A 209 -1.10 -15.41 7.44
C LYS A 209 -1.69 -14.06 7.08
N VAL A 210 -0.89 -13.24 6.42
CA VAL A 210 -1.37 -12.06 5.69
C VAL A 210 -1.38 -12.36 4.20
N HIS A 211 -2.48 -12.01 3.54
CA HIS A 211 -2.69 -12.21 2.11
C HIS A 211 -2.76 -10.85 1.42
N THR A 212 -1.59 -10.35 0.99
CA THR A 212 -1.52 -9.14 0.19
C THR A 212 -2.17 -9.38 -1.18
N ARG A 213 -2.61 -8.30 -1.84
CA ARG A 213 -2.97 -8.31 -3.25
C ARG A 213 -1.95 -7.52 -4.06
N TYR A 214 -1.43 -8.11 -5.13
CA TYR A 214 -0.52 -7.50 -6.07
C TYR A 214 -1.31 -6.88 -7.23
N LEU A 215 -1.22 -5.55 -7.34
CA LEU A 215 -1.82 -4.79 -8.43
C LEU A 215 -0.82 -4.70 -9.58
N GLN A 216 -1.06 -5.48 -10.63
CA GLN A 216 -0.21 -5.56 -11.81
C GLN A 216 -0.44 -4.39 -12.79
N THR A 217 -1.65 -3.82 -12.81
CA THR A 217 -2.09 -2.80 -13.77
C THR A 217 -2.28 -1.42 -13.14
N LEU A 218 -1.37 -1.02 -12.24
CA LEU A 218 -1.50 0.24 -11.50
C LEU A 218 -0.39 1.27 -11.81
N THR A 219 0.87 0.86 -11.87
CA THR A 219 1.96 1.84 -12.00
C THR A 219 2.28 2.08 -13.45
N ALA A 220 2.46 3.34 -13.87
CA ALA A 220 2.83 3.65 -15.26
C ALA A 220 4.19 3.06 -15.69
N THR A 221 5.01 2.64 -14.72
CA THR A 221 6.38 2.14 -14.95
C THR A 221 6.47 0.61 -15.08
N GLY A 222 5.37 -0.14 -15.01
CA GLY A 222 5.43 -1.61 -15.01
C GLY A 222 5.75 -2.27 -13.66
N ARG A 223 5.99 -1.47 -12.61
CA ARG A 223 6.23 -2.01 -11.26
C ARG A 223 4.93 -2.54 -10.66
N LEU A 224 5.01 -3.69 -10.00
CA LEU A 224 3.92 -4.20 -9.17
C LEU A 224 3.71 -3.28 -7.96
N SER A 225 2.45 -3.13 -7.55
CA SER A 225 2.10 -2.54 -6.25
C SER A 225 1.47 -3.58 -5.35
N SER A 226 1.60 -3.44 -4.03
CA SER A 226 1.01 -4.35 -3.03
C SER A 226 0.04 -3.59 -2.13
N VAL A 227 -1.14 -4.16 -1.88
CA VAL A 227 -2.20 -3.57 -1.04
C VAL A 227 -2.81 -4.63 -0.11
N ASP A 228 -3.39 -4.16 1.00
CA ASP A 228 -4.16 -4.95 1.96
C ASP A 228 -3.49 -6.25 2.47
N PRO A 229 -2.31 -6.20 3.12
CA PRO A 229 -1.50 -5.01 3.43
C PRO A 229 -0.43 -4.72 2.35
N ASN A 230 0.14 -3.51 2.38
CA ASN A 230 1.30 -3.19 1.54
C ASN A 230 2.59 -3.74 2.15
N LEU A 231 3.10 -4.82 1.56
CA LEU A 231 4.30 -5.51 2.03
C LEU A 231 5.60 -4.97 1.41
N GLN A 232 5.51 -4.16 0.35
CA GLN A 232 6.67 -3.55 -0.30
C GLN A 232 7.29 -2.43 0.55
N ASN A 233 6.46 -1.75 1.34
CA ASN A 233 6.87 -0.60 2.14
C ASN A 233 7.36 -0.96 3.56
N ILE A 234 7.56 -2.24 3.89
CA ILE A 234 8.06 -2.62 5.22
C ILE A 234 9.49 -2.07 5.42
N PRO A 235 9.78 -1.32 6.50
CA PRO A 235 11.08 -0.69 6.67
C PRO A 235 12.21 -1.73 6.72
N ILE A 236 13.37 -1.39 6.17
CA ILE A 236 14.52 -2.31 6.08
C ILE A 236 15.81 -1.74 6.71
N ARG A 237 15.89 -0.41 6.82
CA ARG A 237 17.12 0.27 7.24
C ARG A 237 17.27 0.40 8.75
N THR A 238 16.16 0.40 9.49
CA THR A 238 16.15 0.58 10.94
C THR A 238 16.07 -0.78 11.64
N GLU A 239 16.62 -0.88 12.85
CA GLU A 239 16.56 -2.11 13.63
C GLU A 239 15.10 -2.48 13.96
N GLU A 240 14.26 -1.50 14.24
CA GLU A 240 12.82 -1.71 14.44
C GLU A 240 12.15 -2.31 13.20
N GLY A 241 12.53 -1.83 12.00
CA GLY A 241 12.04 -2.34 10.73
C GLY A 241 12.47 -3.79 10.49
N LYS A 242 13.73 -4.11 10.78
CA LYS A 242 14.24 -5.49 10.70
C LYS A 242 13.46 -6.43 11.62
N ARG A 243 13.18 -6.00 12.85
CA ARG A 243 12.39 -6.80 13.81
C ARG A 243 10.95 -7.03 13.34
N ILE A 244 10.32 -6.04 12.68
CA ILE A 244 9.00 -6.25 12.05
C ILE A 244 9.09 -7.33 10.97
N ARG A 245 10.17 -7.37 10.19
CA ARG A 245 10.40 -8.41 9.17
C ARG A 245 10.67 -9.79 9.78
N GLU A 246 11.29 -9.86 10.96
CA GLU A 246 11.47 -11.14 11.67
C GLU A 246 10.14 -11.77 12.09
N ALA A 247 9.14 -10.95 12.42
CA ALA A 247 7.78 -11.40 12.71
C ALA A 247 7.06 -11.97 11.47
N LEU A 248 7.57 -11.72 10.26
CA LEU A 248 7.11 -12.30 9.00
C LEU A 248 7.96 -13.52 8.67
N CYS A 249 7.38 -14.71 8.83
CA CYS A 249 8.06 -15.97 8.57
C CYS A 249 7.66 -16.53 7.20
N LEU A 250 8.63 -17.08 6.48
CA LEU A 250 8.36 -17.96 5.36
C LEU A 250 7.89 -19.30 5.93
N ALA A 251 6.62 -19.63 5.70
CA ALA A 251 6.10 -20.95 5.99
C ALA A 251 6.70 -21.94 4.98
N MET A 252 7.51 -22.88 5.43
CA MET A 252 7.95 -24.02 4.63
C MET A 252 7.35 -25.30 5.21
N LYS A 253 6.93 -26.21 4.31
CA LYS A 253 6.77 -27.63 4.65
C LYS A 253 8.08 -28.09 5.28
N ASP A 254 8.02 -28.83 6.40
CA ASP A 254 9.17 -29.43 7.11
C ASP A 254 9.74 -28.66 8.33
N GLY A 255 8.98 -27.71 8.90
CA GLY A 255 9.25 -27.23 10.28
C GLY A 255 10.49 -26.35 10.45
N LYS A 256 11.14 -25.94 9.36
CA LYS A 256 12.22 -24.94 9.38
C LYS A 256 11.65 -23.56 9.06
N SER A 257 11.66 -22.65 10.02
CA SER A 257 11.29 -21.25 9.84
C SER A 257 12.46 -20.48 9.22
N PHE A 258 12.23 -19.85 8.07
CA PHE A 258 13.14 -18.83 7.53
C PHE A 258 12.50 -17.46 7.76
N HIS A 259 13.23 -16.55 8.41
CA HIS A 259 12.81 -15.16 8.55
C HIS A 259 13.05 -14.41 7.24
N LEU A 260 12.25 -13.38 6.95
CA LEU A 260 12.54 -12.42 5.86
C LEU A 260 13.73 -11.53 6.23
N THR A 261 14.89 -12.13 6.50
CA THR A 261 16.16 -11.42 6.58
C THR A 261 16.72 -11.22 5.18
N THR A 262 17.50 -10.15 5.01
CA THR A 262 18.05 -9.72 3.73
C THR A 262 18.71 -10.88 2.99
N PRO A 263 18.29 -11.20 1.76
CA PRO A 263 18.94 -12.27 1.02
C PRO A 263 20.36 -11.83 0.65
N LYS A 264 21.38 -12.50 1.19
CA LYS A 264 22.65 -12.66 0.46
C LYS A 264 22.37 -13.65 -0.68
N LEU A 265 21.76 -13.16 -1.75
CA LEU A 265 21.64 -13.92 -2.99
C LEU A 265 23.02 -13.92 -3.65
N ASN A 266 23.82 -14.93 -3.34
CA ASN A 266 24.90 -15.35 -4.23
C ASN A 266 24.22 -16.07 -5.39
N TYR A 267 24.01 -15.35 -6.49
CA TYR A 267 23.77 -15.99 -7.78
C TYR A 267 25.12 -16.47 -8.30
N GLU A 268 25.41 -17.76 -8.15
CA GLU A 268 26.37 -18.43 -9.04
C GLU A 268 25.61 -18.76 -10.33
N TYR A 269 26.09 -18.20 -11.44
CA TYR A 269 25.63 -18.49 -12.79
C TYR A 269 26.19 -19.82 -13.29
#